data_AF-A0A1Q9PXK5-F1
#
_entry.id   AF-A0A1Q9PXK5-F1
#
_cell.length_a   1.000
_cell.length_b   1.000
_cell.length_c   1.000
_cell.angle_alpha   90.00
_cell.angle_beta   90.00
_cell.angle_gamma   90.00
#
_symmetry.space_group_name_H-M   'P 1'
#
loop_
_entity.id
_entity.type
_entity.pdbx_description
1 polymer ?
#
loop_
_entity_poly.entity_id
_entity_poly.type
_entity_poly.pdbx_seq_one_letter_code
_entity_poly.pdbx_strand_id
1 'polypeptide(L)' 'MNELANKQREEGLTNAEKVEQQVLREDYLRAIRGQVLHTFSKMKVLDPLGNDVTPEKVQNLNTKV' A
#
# COMPACT_ATOMS: atom_id res chain seq x y z
N MET A 1 -7.64 4.12 -14.40
CA MET A 1 -6.99 2.96 -13.76
C MET A 1 -7.55 1.62 -14.24
N ASN A 2 -8.84 1.31 -14.02
CA ASN A 2 -9.43 0.01 -14.39
C ASN A 2 -9.34 -0.26 -15.90
N GLU A 3 -9.56 0.75 -16.72
CA GLU A 3 -9.44 0.67 -18.18
C GLU A 3 -8.00 0.34 -18.60
N LEU A 4 -6.99 1.06 -18.06
CA LEU A 4 -5.58 0.76 -18.31
C LEU A 4 -5.18 -0.64 -17.78
N ALA A 5 -5.75 -1.09 -16.66
CA ALA A 5 -5.48 -2.43 -16.13
C ALA A 5 -6.05 -3.53 -17.03
N ASN A 6 -7.26 -3.32 -17.58
CA ASN A 6 -7.86 -4.25 -18.53
C ASN A 6 -7.07 -4.29 -19.84
N LYS A 7 -6.74 -3.11 -20.38
CA LYS A 7 -5.94 -2.99 -21.60
C LYS A 7 -4.57 -3.63 -21.46
N GLN A 8 -3.88 -3.43 -20.33
CA GLN A 8 -2.58 -4.05 -20.04
C GLN A 8 -2.62 -5.59 -20.13
N ARG A 9 -3.72 -6.20 -19.72
CA ARG A 9 -3.91 -7.65 -19.69
C ARG A 9 -4.28 -8.23 -21.06
N GLU A 10 -4.99 -7.48 -21.88
CA GLU A 10 -5.48 -7.95 -23.20
C GLU A 10 -4.51 -7.63 -24.33
N GLU A 11 -4.02 -6.39 -24.37
CA GLU A 11 -3.30 -5.83 -25.52
C GLU A 11 -1.90 -5.33 -25.14
N GLY A 12 -1.66 -5.07 -23.86
CA GLY A 12 -0.49 -4.37 -23.36
C GLY A 12 -0.67 -2.84 -23.35
N LEU A 13 0.32 -2.14 -22.80
CA LEU A 13 0.30 -0.67 -22.70
C LEU A 13 1.41 -0.05 -23.54
N THR A 14 1.08 1.06 -24.20
CA THR A 14 2.07 1.95 -24.79
C THR A 14 2.92 2.61 -23.69
N ASN A 15 4.04 3.22 -24.08
CA ASN A 15 4.90 3.91 -23.11
C ASN A 15 4.19 5.07 -22.42
N ALA A 16 3.38 5.84 -23.15
CA ALA A 16 2.60 6.94 -22.58
C ALA A 16 1.59 6.44 -21.54
N GLU A 17 0.87 5.36 -21.86
CA GLU A 17 -0.11 4.76 -20.94
C GLU A 17 0.53 4.13 -19.70
N LYS A 18 1.76 3.59 -19.81
CA LYS A 18 2.51 3.12 -18.64
C LYS A 18 2.83 4.27 -17.69
N VAL A 19 3.27 5.41 -18.24
CA VAL A 19 3.54 6.62 -17.44
C VAL A 19 2.26 7.12 -16.78
N GLU A 20 1.15 7.20 -17.51
CA GLU A 20 -0.14 7.58 -16.95
C GLU A 20 -0.59 6.61 -15.84
N GLN A 21 -0.49 5.30 -16.07
CA GLN A 21 -0.83 4.29 -15.07
C GLN A 21 0.03 4.43 -13.80
N GLN A 22 1.32 4.76 -13.95
CA GLN A 22 2.21 5.00 -12.83
C GLN A 22 1.79 6.24 -12.03
N VAL A 23 1.55 7.38 -12.70
CA VAL A 23 1.11 8.62 -12.04
C VAL A 23 -0.18 8.39 -11.25
N LEU A 24 -1.16 7.74 -11.88
CA LEU A 24 -2.42 7.40 -11.20
C LEU A 24 -2.17 6.53 -9.96
N ARG A 25 -1.27 5.53 -10.06
CA ARG A 25 -0.94 4.65 -8.92
C ARG A 25 -0.27 5.41 -7.79
N GLU A 26 0.63 6.33 -8.10
CA GLU A 26 1.30 7.15 -7.10
C GLU A 26 0.30 8.04 -6.35
N ASP A 27 -0.62 8.69 -7.06
CA ASP A 27 -1.64 9.53 -6.45
C ASP A 27 -2.63 8.73 -5.59
N TYR A 28 -3.06 7.57 -6.07
CA TYR A 28 -3.88 6.66 -5.28
C TYR A 28 -3.17 6.22 -3.99
N LEU A 29 -1.92 5.74 -4.11
CA LEU A 29 -1.12 5.33 -2.96
C LEU A 29 -0.91 6.47 -1.97
N ARG A 30 -0.71 7.70 -2.46
CA ARG A 30 -0.59 8.90 -1.62
C ARG A 30 -1.88 9.15 -0.83
N ALA A 31 -3.05 9.02 -1.47
CA ALA A 31 -4.34 9.21 -0.82
C ALA A 31 -4.64 8.15 0.26
N ILE A 32 -4.22 6.90 0.06
CA ILE A 32 -4.56 5.81 0.99
C ILE A 32 -3.51 5.55 2.07
N ARG A 33 -2.26 6.00 1.90
CA ARG A 33 -1.13 5.68 2.80
C ARG A 33 -1.43 5.96 4.27
N GLY A 34 -2.05 7.09 4.57
CA GLY A 34 -2.40 7.47 5.95
C GLY A 34 -3.41 6.52 6.59
N GLN A 35 -4.45 6.13 5.84
CA GLN A 35 -5.47 5.19 6.33
C GLN A 35 -4.86 3.81 6.61
N VAL A 36 -4.00 3.33 5.72
CA VAL A 36 -3.30 2.05 5.90
C VAL A 36 -2.43 2.10 7.17
N LEU A 37 -1.58 3.12 7.32
CA LEU A 37 -0.74 3.29 8.50
C LEU A 37 -1.56 3.34 9.80
N HIS A 38 -2.69 4.05 9.78
CA HIS A 38 -3.60 4.13 10.92
C HIS A 38 -4.16 2.75 11.31
N THR A 39 -4.61 1.96 10.34
CA THR A 39 -5.10 0.61 10.60
C THR A 39 -4.01 -0.28 11.20
N PHE A 40 -2.82 -0.29 10.60
CA PHE A 40 -1.70 -1.10 11.09
C PHE A 40 -1.23 -0.69 12.49
N SER A 41 -1.26 0.61 12.81
CA SER A 41 -0.87 1.10 14.14
C SER A 41 -1.69 0.48 15.28
N LYS A 42 -2.93 0.07 15.02
CA LYS A 42 -3.84 -0.52 16.01
C LYS A 42 -3.74 -2.04 16.13
N MET A 43 -2.90 -2.68 15.32
CA MET A 43 -2.80 -4.13 15.24
C MET A 43 -1.50 -4.63 15.89
N LYS A 44 -1.57 -5.84 16.45
CA LYS A 44 -0.42 -6.60 16.94
C LYS A 44 -0.27 -7.85 16.09
N VAL A 45 0.94 -8.11 15.60
CA VAL A 45 1.26 -9.27 14.78
C VAL A 45 1.95 -10.31 15.65
N LEU A 46 1.38 -11.51 15.70
CA LEU A 46 1.93 -12.64 16.43
C LEU A 46 2.47 -13.69 15.45
N ASP A 47 3.60 -14.30 15.78
CA ASP A 47 4.10 -15.47 15.05
C ASP A 47 3.30 -16.74 15.44
N PRO A 48 3.50 -17.89 14.76
CA PRO A 48 2.81 -19.14 15.10
C PRO A 48 3.09 -19.67 16.52
N LEU A 49 4.12 -19.17 17.20
CA LEU A 49 4.50 -19.52 18.56
C LEU A 49 3.89 -18.55 19.60
N GLY A 50 3.22 -17.49 19.16
CA GLY A 50 2.59 -16.47 20.01
C GLY A 50 3.51 -15.30 20.40
N ASN A 51 4.73 -15.22 19.85
CA ASN A 51 5.61 -14.09 20.10
C ASN A 51 5.13 -12.84 19.35
N ASP A 52 5.21 -11.69 19.99
CA ASP A 52 4.95 -10.41 19.33
C ASP A 52 6.07 -10.07 18.36
N VAL A 53 5.73 -10.10 17.07
CA VAL A 53 6.62 -9.78 15.96
C VAL A 53 6.14 -8.53 15.22
N THR A 54 5.33 -7.69 15.87
CA THR A 54 4.92 -6.40 15.32
C THR A 54 6.18 -5.59 14.96
N PRO A 55 6.36 -5.11 13.72
CA PRO A 55 7.57 -4.39 13.34
C PRO A 55 7.77 -3.14 14.21
N GLU A 56 9.01 -2.91 14.68
CA GLU A 56 9.34 -1.76 15.56
C GLU A 56 8.88 -0.41 14.99
N LYS A 57 8.97 -0.24 13.67
CA LYS A 57 8.51 0.97 12.98
C LYS A 57 7.03 1.26 13.25
N VAL A 58 6.20 0.22 13.36
CA VAL A 58 4.77 0.34 13.67
C VAL A 58 4.57 0.61 15.16
N GLN A 59 5.32 -0.06 16.03
CA GLN A 59 5.27 0.16 17.48
C GLN A 59 5.60 1.62 17.84
N ASN A 60 6.64 2.18 17.22
CA ASN A 60 7.07 3.56 17.44
C ASN A 60 6.07 4.62 16.97
N LEU A 61 5.10 4.27 16.12
CA LEU A 61 4.00 5.17 15.74
C LEU A 61 3.00 5.37 16.89
N ASN A 62 2.87 4.39 17.79
CA ASN A 62 1.93 4.42 18.91
C ASN A 62 2.47 5.15 20.14
N THR A 63 3.79 5.30 20.27
CA THR A 63 4.44 5.91 21.44
C THR A 63 4.58 7.43 21.32
N LYS A 64 4.35 8.02 20.14
CA LYS A 64 4.50 9.47 19.89
C LYS A 64 3.26 10.31 20.23
N VAL A 65 2.43 9.85 21.17
CA VAL A 65 1.21 10.56 21.62
C VAL A 65 1.45 11.19 22.99
#